data_AF-A0A0H2SAE7-F1
#
_entry.id   AF-A0A0H2SAE7-F1
#
_cell.length_a   1.000
_cell.length_b   1.000
_cell.length_c   1.000
_cell.angle_alpha   90.00
_cell.angle_beta   90.00
_cell.angle_gamma   90.00
#
_symmetry.space_group_name_H-M   'P 1'
#
loop_
_entity.id
_entity.type
_entity.pdbx_description
1 polymer ?
#
loop_
_entity_poly.entity_id
_entity_poly.type
_entity_poly.pdbx_seq_one_letter_code
_entity_poly.pdbx_strand_id
1 'polypeptide(L)'
;MKELKKQDFSKEPIKTLSVDEIARKKNHVYVTNFVDVERGKVVFIAKGKDAKTFKEFKNKYIEKKGKESDIKTICMDMSVAFKSGAKEHFPKAKLVFDK
;
A
#
# COMPACT_ATOMS: atom_id res chain seq x y z
N MET A 1 8.50 2.95 -19.56
CA MET A 1 7.57 2.68 -18.43
C MET A 1 6.16 2.72 -19.00
N LYS A 2 5.38 1.64 -18.92
CA LYS A 2 3.96 1.68 -19.31
C LYS A 2 3.26 2.63 -18.35
N GLU A 3 2.73 3.72 -18.88
CA GLU A 3 1.93 4.69 -18.15
C GLU A 3 0.66 3.96 -17.68
N LEU A 4 0.63 3.56 -16.39
CA LEU A 4 -0.63 3.16 -15.77
C LEU A 4 -1.54 4.38 -15.90
N LYS A 5 -2.65 4.24 -16.66
CA LYS A 5 -3.72 5.23 -16.85
C LYS A 5 -3.81 6.17 -15.65
N LYS A 6 -3.96 7.49 -15.87
CA LYS A 6 -4.27 8.48 -14.82
C LYS A 6 -5.44 7.98 -13.97
N GLN A 7 -5.12 7.28 -12.89
CA GLN A 7 -6.08 6.63 -12.01
C GLN A 7 -6.58 7.70 -11.05
N ASP A 8 -7.89 7.94 -11.05
CA ASP A 8 -8.56 8.90 -10.19
C ASP A 8 -9.31 8.14 -9.10
N PHE A 9 -8.73 8.09 -7.91
CA PHE A 9 -9.27 7.32 -6.78
C PHE A 9 -10.52 7.97 -6.16
N SER A 10 -10.90 9.19 -6.57
CA SER A 10 -12.20 9.75 -6.19
C SER A 10 -13.38 9.03 -6.85
N LYS A 11 -13.14 8.42 -8.03
CA LYS A 11 -14.15 7.64 -8.77
C LYS A 11 -14.06 6.15 -8.45
N GLU A 12 -12.85 5.67 -8.20
CA GLU A 12 -12.54 4.27 -7.99
C GLU A 12 -11.75 4.08 -6.70
N PRO A 13 -12.31 4.36 -5.52
CA PRO A 13 -11.58 4.26 -4.26
C PRO A 13 -11.16 2.81 -3.98
N ILE A 14 -10.03 2.67 -3.29
CA ILE A 14 -9.53 1.39 -2.77
C ILE A 14 -10.11 1.21 -1.36
N LYS A 15 -10.85 0.12 -1.15
CA LYS A 15 -11.41 -0.20 0.18
C LYS A 15 -10.53 -1.18 0.93
N THR A 16 -9.93 -2.13 0.22
CA THR A 16 -9.04 -3.15 0.79
C THR A 16 -7.69 -3.10 0.10
N LEU A 17 -6.66 -2.87 0.90
CA LEU A 17 -5.29 -2.76 0.45
C LEU A 17 -4.51 -3.98 0.93
N SER A 18 -3.85 -4.71 0.03
CA SER A 18 -2.88 -5.73 0.43
C SER A 18 -1.47 -5.17 0.30
N VAL A 19 -0.62 -5.46 1.28
CA VAL A 19 0.77 -5.00 1.36
C VAL A 19 1.69 -6.20 1.49
N ASP A 20 2.57 -6.38 0.52
CA ASP A 20 3.46 -7.54 0.42
C ASP A 20 4.92 -7.11 0.17
N GLU A 21 5.88 -7.89 0.66
CA GLU A 21 7.32 -7.66 0.48
C GLU A 21 7.90 -8.64 -0.56
N ILE A 22 8.48 -8.10 -1.63
CA ILE A 22 9.27 -8.92 -2.56
C ILE A 22 10.75 -8.67 -2.30
N ALA A 23 11.45 -9.70 -1.85
CA ALA A 23 12.91 -9.72 -1.79
C ALA A 23 13.51 -10.02 -3.17
N ARG A 24 14.31 -9.09 -3.73
CA ARG A 24 15.17 -9.40 -4.88
C ARG A 24 16.50 -9.99 -4.39
N LYS A 25 16.73 -11.27 -4.70
CA LYS A 25 17.83 -12.14 -4.22
C LYS A 25 19.28 -11.62 -4.37
N LYS A 26 19.54 -10.59 -5.20
CA LYS A 26 20.87 -9.94 -5.25
C LYS A 26 20.78 -8.57 -4.56
N ASN A 27 21.52 -8.42 -3.47
CA ASN A 27 21.78 -7.17 -2.72
C ASN A 27 20.72 -6.68 -1.72
N HIS A 28 19.89 -7.55 -1.12
CA HIS A 28 18.94 -7.14 -0.07
C HIS A 28 18.02 -5.98 -0.48
N VAL A 29 17.66 -5.92 -1.77
CA VAL A 29 16.72 -4.92 -2.26
C VAL A 29 15.31 -5.45 -2.02
N TYR A 30 14.68 -4.87 -1.01
CA TYR A 30 13.27 -5.11 -0.70
C TYR A 30 12.42 -4.09 -1.46
N VAL A 31 11.33 -4.56 -2.05
CA VAL A 31 10.26 -3.68 -2.56
C VAL A 31 8.97 -4.03 -1.87
N THR A 32 8.19 -3.02 -1.53
CA THR A 32 6.86 -3.18 -0.95
C THR A 32 5.81 -2.92 -2.02
N ASN A 33 4.98 -3.91 -2.28
CA ASN A 33 3.86 -3.81 -3.21
C ASN A 33 2.60 -3.41 -2.45
N PHE A 34 1.85 -2.47 -3.03
CA PHE A 34 0.53 -2.09 -2.58
C PHE A 34 -0.48 -2.50 -3.64
N VAL A 35 -1.43 -3.35 -3.26
CA VAL A 35 -2.39 -3.99 -4.18
C VAL A 35 -3.80 -3.59 -3.79
N ASP A 36 -4.56 -3.09 -4.77
CA ASP A 36 -6.02 -2.98 -4.69
C ASP A 36 -6.58 -4.40 -4.81
N VAL A 37 -7.11 -4.92 -3.70
CA VAL A 37 -7.60 -6.29 -3.62
C VAL A 37 -8.87 -6.46 -4.43
N GLU A 38 -9.78 -5.49 -4.42
CA GLU A 38 -11.04 -5.55 -5.17
C GLU A 38 -10.79 -5.65 -6.68
N ARG A 39 -9.74 -5.00 -7.18
CA ARG A 39 -9.40 -4.99 -8.61
C ARG A 39 -8.27 -5.94 -9.00
N GLY A 40 -7.62 -6.58 -8.03
CA GLY A 40 -6.46 -7.46 -8.26
C GLY A 40 -5.29 -6.76 -8.94
N LYS A 41 -5.02 -5.49 -8.59
CA LYS A 41 -4.03 -4.65 -9.29
C LYS A 41 -3.02 -4.04 -8.34
N VAL A 42 -1.74 -4.12 -8.72
CA VAL A 42 -0.68 -3.33 -8.07
C VAL A 42 -0.92 -1.85 -8.39
N VAL A 43 -1.16 -1.06 -7.35
CA VAL A 43 -1.44 0.38 -7.45
C VAL A 43 -0.21 1.24 -7.11
N PHE A 44 0.74 0.68 -6.37
CA PHE A 44 1.99 1.35 -6.01
C PHE A 44 3.07 0.34 -5.64
N ILE A 45 4.33 0.69 -5.92
CA ILE A 45 5.51 -0.08 -5.51
C ILE A 45 6.48 0.89 -4.86
N ALA A 46 6.80 0.66 -3.60
CA ALA A 46 7.81 1.41 -2.85
C ALA A 46 9.14 0.64 -2.82
N LYS A 47 10.26 1.36 -2.75
CA LYS A 47 11.55 0.75 -2.42
C LYS A 47 11.70 0.71 -0.89
N GLY A 48 12.22 -0.39 -0.37
CA GLY A 48 12.37 -0.62 1.06
C GLY A 48 11.24 -1.47 1.64
N LYS A 49 11.18 -1.54 2.97
CA LYS A 49 10.22 -2.33 3.75
C LYS A 49 9.84 -1.71 5.09
N ASP A 50 10.14 -0.42 5.25
CA ASP A 50 9.91 0.30 6.50
C ASP A 50 8.57 1.06 6.47
N ALA A 51 8.25 1.73 7.58
CA ALA A 51 7.04 2.54 7.70
C ALA A 51 6.95 3.67 6.66
N LYS A 52 8.09 4.15 6.12
CA LYS A 52 8.12 5.23 5.12
C LYS A 52 7.42 4.82 3.82
N THR A 53 7.43 3.53 3.48
CA THR A 53 6.72 3.00 2.30
C THR A 53 5.22 3.34 2.33
N PHE A 54 4.59 3.30 3.50
CA PHE A 54 3.17 3.67 3.69
C PHE A 54 2.93 5.17 3.51
N LYS A 55 3.87 6.02 3.95
CA LYS A 55 3.83 7.47 3.71
C LYS A 55 3.87 7.79 2.22
N GLU A 56 4.80 7.14 1.50
CA GLU A 56 4.98 7.31 0.06
C GLU A 56 3.71 6.90 -0.69
N PHE A 57 3.14 5.74 -0.33
CA PHE A 57 1.86 5.29 -0.89
C PHE A 57 0.72 6.27 -0.60
N LYS A 58 0.54 6.69 0.66
CA LYS A 58 -0.50 7.66 1.07
C LYS A 58 -0.42 8.94 0.25
N ASN A 59 0.77 9.51 0.13
CA ASN A 59 0.98 10.72 -0.66
C ASN A 59 0.57 10.51 -2.12
N LYS A 60 0.95 9.37 -2.73
CA LYS A 60 0.58 9.07 -4.11
C LYS A 60 -0.93 8.81 -4.29
N TYR A 61 -1.57 8.23 -3.28
CA TYR A 61 -3.01 8.00 -3.27
C TYR A 61 -3.79 9.34 -3.21
N ILE A 62 -3.34 10.27 -2.35
CA ILE A 62 -3.93 11.62 -2.24
C ILE A 62 -3.68 12.47 -3.49
N GLU A 63 -2.47 12.39 -4.08
CA GLU A 63 -2.16 13.05 -5.36
C GLU A 63 -3.15 12.61 -6.47
N LYS A 64 -3.60 11.36 -6.41
CA LYS A 64 -4.62 10.77 -7.28
C LYS A 64 -6.06 10.96 -6.77
N LYS A 65 -6.28 11.97 -5.91
CA LYS A 65 -7.57 12.38 -5.31
C LYS A 65 -8.25 11.35 -4.40
N GLY A 66 -7.53 10.32 -3.96
CA GLY A 66 -8.00 9.41 -2.94
C GLY A 66 -7.93 10.03 -1.55
N LYS A 67 -8.68 9.47 -0.60
CA LYS A 67 -8.63 9.84 0.82
C LYS A 67 -8.14 8.66 1.63
N GLU A 68 -7.25 8.87 2.59
CA GLU A 68 -6.80 7.81 3.51
C GLU A 68 -7.94 7.03 4.17
N SER A 69 -9.08 7.69 4.40
CA SER A 69 -10.30 7.10 4.95
C SER A 69 -11.02 6.13 4.03
N ASP A 70 -10.70 6.12 2.74
CA ASP A 70 -11.29 5.19 1.76
C ASP A 70 -10.85 3.76 2.07
N ILE A 71 -9.59 3.61 2.48
CA ILE A 71 -8.98 2.33 2.84
C ILE A 71 -9.52 1.91 4.21
N LYS A 72 -10.37 0.89 4.21
CA LYS A 72 -11.04 0.34 5.39
C LYS A 72 -10.30 -0.83 5.99
N THR A 73 -9.59 -1.57 5.14
CA THR A 73 -8.86 -2.78 5.55
C THR A 73 -7.49 -2.78 4.90
N ILE A 74 -6.48 -3.14 5.69
CA ILE A 74 -5.14 -3.42 5.16
C ILE A 74 -4.76 -4.85 5.56
N CYS A 75 -4.50 -5.68 4.55
CA CYS A 75 -3.96 -7.04 4.70
C CYS A 75 -2.43 -6.99 4.55
N MET A 76 -1.69 -7.59 5.47
CA MET A 76 -0.23 -7.59 5.45
C MET A 76 0.37 -8.70 6.31
N ASP A 77 1.65 -8.99 6.10
CA ASP A 77 2.45 -9.78 7.04
C ASP A 77 2.56 -9.12 8.43
N MET A 78 2.92 -9.92 9.44
CA MET A 78 3.09 -9.46 10.83
C MET A 78 4.30 -8.54 11.08
N SER A 79 4.94 -7.99 10.03
CA SER A 79 6.07 -7.07 10.10
C SER A 79 5.81 -5.89 11.04
N VAL A 80 6.73 -5.68 11.99
CA VAL A 80 6.68 -4.55 12.94
C VAL A 80 6.66 -3.22 12.20
N ALA A 81 7.45 -3.10 11.13
CA ALA A 81 7.54 -1.87 10.35
C ALA A 81 6.25 -1.59 9.58
N PHE A 82 5.61 -2.61 8.99
CA PHE A 82 4.33 -2.45 8.29
C PHE A 82 3.20 -2.12 9.26
N LYS A 83 3.13 -2.82 10.39
CA LYS A 83 2.18 -2.50 11.47
C LYS A 83 2.30 -1.04 11.91
N SER A 84 3.53 -0.54 12.09
CA SER A 84 3.77 0.85 12.47
C SER A 84 3.33 1.82 11.38
N GLY A 85 3.78 1.62 10.13
CA GLY A 85 3.43 2.50 9.02
C GLY A 85 1.93 2.54 8.71
N ALA A 86 1.25 1.40 8.80
CA ALA A 86 -0.19 1.31 8.60
C ALA A 86 -0.96 2.07 9.69
N LYS A 87 -0.60 1.89 10.97
CA LYS A 87 -1.23 2.61 12.08
C LYS A 87 -1.00 4.12 11.99
N GLU A 88 0.20 4.54 11.60
CA GLU A 88 0.56 5.96 11.50
C GLU A 88 -0.19 6.65 10.36
N HIS A 89 -0.26 6.02 9.17
CA HIS A 89 -0.76 6.69 7.96
C HIS A 89 -2.23 6.39 7.64
N PHE A 90 -2.74 5.24 8.08
CA PHE A 90 -4.11 4.79 7.89
C PHE A 90 -4.75 4.35 9.23
N PRO A 91 -4.84 5.25 10.23
CA PRO A 91 -5.23 4.90 11.60
C PRO A 91 -6.66 4.36 11.72
N LYS A 92 -7.52 4.62 10.72
CA LYS A 92 -8.91 4.15 10.67
C LYS A 92 -9.08 2.80 9.99
N ALA A 93 -8.02 2.26 9.37
CA ALA A 93 -8.09 0.99 8.68
C ALA A 93 -7.96 -0.17 9.67
N LYS A 94 -8.79 -1.20 9.49
CA LYS A 94 -8.65 -2.48 10.19
C LYS A 94 -7.43 -3.21 9.64
N LEU A 95 -6.52 -3.62 10.51
CA LEU A 95 -5.39 -4.45 10.14
C LEU A 95 -5.80 -5.92 10.17
N VAL A 96 -5.59 -6.61 9.06
CA VAL A 96 -5.74 -8.06 8.93
C VAL A 96 -4.35 -8.62 8.65
N PHE A 97 -3.98 -9.67 9.36
CA PHE A 97 -2.68 -10.31 9.17
C PHE A 97 -2.87 -11.58 8.36
N ASP A 98 -1.98 -11.77 7.39
CA ASP A 98 -1.88 -13.03 6.67
C ASP A 98 -1.46 -14.12 7.67
N LYS A 99 -2.03 -15.32 7.50
CA LYS A 99 -1.93 -16.43 8.45
C LYS A 99 -0.81 -17.39 8.07
#